data_AF-A0A180EV69-F1
#
_entry.id   AF-A0A180EV69-F1
#
_cell.length_a   1.000
_cell.length_b   1.000
_cell.length_c   1.000
_cell.angle_alpha   90.00
_cell.angle_beta   90.00
_cell.angle_gamma   90.00
#
_symmetry.space_group_name_H-M   'P 1'
#
loop_
_entity.id
_entity.type
_entity.pdbx_description
1 polymer ?
#
loop_
_entity_poly.entity_id
_entity_poly.type
_entity_poly.pdbx_seq_one_letter_code
_entity_poly.pdbx_strand_id
1 'polypeptide(L)'
;MLTSRETAVDYMMPLGLHHIFAWSHHYGPEPWTDIPGARPDWLPSYYHQAEARGIGFDRTDKGSNAVSQYFSPLREELGDVKTCPEKFLLWFHHVPWNYKMKSGRQFWDELCYKYDSGVQQVREYQKTWDKAVQYVDEKRFGHVQSRLKIQAQDAVWWKDACLLYFQTFSKLPVPYDIERPVHELDELMQSGKEQKNK
;
A
#
# COMPACT_ATOMS: atom_id res chain seq x y z
N MET A 1 -3.58 6.31 19.29
CA MET A 1 -2.27 6.78 18.77
C MET A 1 -1.36 5.63 18.37
N LEU A 2 -1.15 4.59 19.20
CA LEU A 2 -0.16 3.52 18.93
C LEU A 2 -0.28 2.83 17.55
N THR A 3 -1.50 2.74 17.02
CA THR A 3 -1.80 2.05 15.76
C THR A 3 -1.70 2.94 14.52
N SER A 4 -1.59 4.28 14.66
CA SER A 4 -1.76 5.20 13.53
C SER A 4 -0.70 5.04 12.45
N ARG A 5 0.53 4.70 12.83
CA ARG A 5 1.62 4.44 11.89
C ARG A 5 1.34 3.21 11.02
N GLU A 6 0.91 2.11 11.64
CA GLU A 6 0.66 0.88 10.89
C GLU A 6 -0.60 1.00 10.03
N THR A 7 -1.60 1.77 10.46
CA THR A 7 -2.75 2.12 9.62
C THR A 7 -2.33 2.80 8.32
N ALA A 8 -1.40 3.75 8.38
CA ALA A 8 -0.86 4.39 7.18
C ALA A 8 -0.09 3.39 6.29
N VAL A 9 0.67 2.46 6.88
CA VAL A 9 1.29 1.37 6.11
C VAL A 9 0.22 0.53 5.41
N ASP A 10 -0.84 0.14 6.15
CA ASP A 10 -1.90 -0.73 5.67
C ASP A 10 -2.67 -0.13 4.48
N TYR A 11 -3.12 1.14 4.57
CA TYR A 11 -3.84 1.76 3.45
C TYR A 11 -2.94 2.33 2.36
N MET A 12 -1.61 2.44 2.54
CA MET A 12 -0.72 2.99 1.50
C MET A 12 0.12 1.91 0.83
N MET A 13 0.93 1.20 1.60
CA MET A 13 2.01 0.34 1.09
C MET A 13 2.27 -0.87 2.01
N PRO A 14 1.31 -1.79 2.17
CA PRO A 14 1.45 -2.96 3.04
C PRO A 14 2.37 -4.04 2.44
N LEU A 15 2.69 -5.06 3.23
CA LEU A 15 3.39 -6.29 2.81
C LEU A 15 4.79 -6.07 2.19
N GLY A 16 5.37 -4.89 2.44
CA GLY A 16 6.65 -4.49 1.88
C GLY A 16 6.54 -3.80 0.52
N LEU A 17 5.36 -3.40 0.06
CA LEU A 17 5.25 -2.39 -1.00
C LEU A 17 5.98 -1.11 -0.58
N HIS A 18 6.50 -0.39 -1.57
CA HIS A 18 7.13 0.91 -1.35
C HIS A 18 7.17 1.73 -2.63
N HIS A 19 7.35 3.05 -2.48
CA HIS A 19 7.59 3.99 -3.58
C HIS A 19 6.48 4.03 -4.64
N ILE A 20 5.21 3.99 -4.22
CA ILE A 20 4.03 4.10 -5.10
C ILE A 20 3.27 5.42 -4.92
N PHE A 21 4.03 6.47 -4.62
CA PHE A 21 3.52 7.82 -4.41
C PHE A 21 3.36 8.59 -5.72
N ALA A 22 2.41 9.51 -5.72
CA ALA A 22 2.25 10.53 -6.75
C ALA A 22 3.54 11.30 -7.01
N TRP A 23 3.90 11.42 -8.29
CA TRP A 23 5.12 12.09 -8.71
C TRP A 23 5.23 13.49 -8.12
N SER A 24 6.45 13.88 -7.71
CA SER A 24 6.77 15.18 -7.11
C SER A 24 6.22 15.39 -5.70
N HIS A 25 4.90 15.43 -5.51
CA HIS A 25 4.29 15.92 -4.26
C HIS A 25 4.05 14.83 -3.20
N HIS A 26 4.11 13.55 -3.57
CA HIS A 26 4.02 12.39 -2.68
C HIS A 26 2.78 12.31 -1.77
N TYR A 27 1.70 13.01 -2.10
CA TYR A 27 0.49 13.06 -1.26
C TYR A 27 -0.41 11.84 -1.46
N GLY A 28 -0.65 11.47 -2.73
CA GLY A 28 -1.59 10.43 -3.13
C GLY A 28 -0.92 9.18 -3.71
N PRO A 29 -1.72 8.15 -4.02
CA PRO A 29 -1.27 6.97 -4.74
C PRO A 29 -0.98 7.29 -6.20
N GLU A 30 0.11 6.76 -6.73
CA GLU A 30 0.34 6.73 -8.18
C GLU A 30 1.23 5.55 -8.59
N PRO A 31 0.81 4.31 -8.34
CA PRO A 31 1.60 3.12 -8.65
C PRO A 31 1.84 2.94 -10.17
N TRP A 32 1.05 3.59 -11.02
CA TRP A 32 1.20 3.59 -12.49
C TRP A 32 2.13 4.68 -13.02
N THR A 33 2.76 5.50 -12.17
CA THR A 33 3.58 6.63 -12.63
C THR A 33 4.60 6.20 -13.67
N ASP A 34 4.56 6.86 -14.82
CA ASP A 34 5.54 6.72 -15.89
C ASP A 34 5.88 8.12 -16.44
N ILE A 35 7.12 8.55 -16.21
CA ILE A 35 7.61 9.88 -16.60
C ILE A 35 8.69 9.69 -17.67
N PRO A 36 8.48 10.17 -18.91
CA PRO A 36 9.47 10.06 -19.97
C PRO A 36 10.83 10.63 -19.55
N GLY A 37 11.88 9.80 -19.68
CA GLY A 37 13.26 10.18 -19.33
C GLY A 37 13.57 10.20 -17.84
N ALA A 38 12.61 9.88 -16.96
CA ALA A 38 12.93 9.66 -15.55
C ALA A 38 13.83 8.44 -15.38
N ARG A 39 14.68 8.48 -14.35
CA ARG A 39 15.48 7.31 -13.99
C ARG A 39 14.55 6.19 -13.50
N PRO A 40 14.83 4.91 -13.81
CA PRO A 40 13.99 3.81 -13.36
C PRO A 40 13.79 3.77 -11.84
N ASP A 41 14.82 4.09 -11.06
CA ASP A 41 14.77 4.14 -9.59
C ASP A 41 13.88 5.26 -9.02
N TRP A 42 13.35 6.15 -9.87
CA TRP A 42 12.34 7.15 -9.51
C TRP A 42 10.92 6.69 -9.82
N LEU A 43 10.74 5.58 -10.54
CA LEU A 43 9.42 5.10 -10.95
C LEU A 43 8.94 3.96 -10.04
N PRO A 44 7.64 3.92 -9.69
CA PRO A 44 7.06 2.86 -8.86
C PRO A 44 7.26 1.46 -9.45
N SER A 45 7.14 1.34 -10.77
CA SER A 45 7.22 0.05 -11.49
C SER A 45 8.56 -0.66 -11.32
N TYR A 46 9.64 0.09 -11.12
CA TYR A 46 10.95 -0.47 -10.78
C TYR A 46 10.93 -1.25 -9.47
N TYR A 47 10.13 -0.79 -8.50
CA TYR A 47 10.06 -1.35 -7.16
C TYR A 47 9.07 -2.49 -7.06
N HIS A 48 7.82 -2.28 -7.47
CA HIS A 48 6.78 -3.30 -7.28
C HIS A 48 6.84 -4.41 -8.35
N GLN A 49 7.38 -4.17 -9.55
CA GLN A 49 7.52 -5.16 -10.64
C GLN A 49 6.29 -6.06 -10.83
N ALA A 50 5.10 -5.45 -10.81
CA ALA A 50 3.84 -6.17 -10.91
C ALA A 50 3.66 -6.70 -12.33
N GLU A 51 3.28 -7.97 -12.46
CA GLU A 51 3.05 -8.65 -13.73
C GLU A 51 2.02 -9.78 -13.55
N ALA A 52 1.63 -10.45 -14.64
CA ALA A 52 0.60 -11.50 -14.58
C ALA A 52 0.95 -12.65 -13.61
N ARG A 53 2.24 -12.97 -13.46
CA ARG A 53 2.70 -14.07 -12.59
C ARG A 53 2.87 -13.67 -11.13
N GLY A 54 2.96 -12.37 -10.78
CA GLY A 54 3.24 -11.95 -9.41
C GLY A 54 3.63 -10.48 -9.24
N ILE A 55 4.17 -10.16 -8.06
CA ILE A 55 4.59 -8.80 -7.65
C ILE A 55 5.74 -8.89 -6.63
N GLY A 56 6.54 -7.85 -6.55
CA GLY A 56 7.64 -7.67 -5.58
C GLY A 56 9.00 -7.62 -6.24
N PHE A 57 10.05 -7.34 -5.47
CA PHE A 57 11.40 -7.24 -6.00
C PHE A 57 12.24 -8.41 -5.48
N ASP A 58 12.77 -9.25 -6.37
CA ASP A 58 13.70 -10.31 -5.97
C ASP A 58 15.06 -9.72 -5.58
N ARG A 59 15.30 -9.63 -4.28
CA ARG A 59 16.57 -9.22 -3.67
C ARG A 59 17.31 -10.39 -3.00
N THR A 60 16.87 -11.62 -3.26
CA THR A 60 17.55 -12.86 -2.86
C THR A 60 18.81 -13.09 -3.70
N ASP A 61 19.55 -14.17 -3.42
CA ASP A 61 20.73 -14.60 -4.19
C ASP A 61 20.42 -14.92 -5.67
N LYS A 62 19.15 -15.12 -6.03
CA LYS A 62 18.68 -15.34 -7.41
C LYS A 62 18.29 -14.06 -8.14
N GLY A 63 18.14 -12.95 -7.40
CA GLY A 63 17.80 -11.64 -7.93
C GLY A 63 19.00 -10.68 -7.84
N SER A 64 18.79 -9.52 -7.22
CA SER A 64 19.86 -8.53 -7.03
C SER A 64 20.91 -8.90 -5.98
N ASN A 65 20.66 -9.95 -5.19
CA ASN A 65 21.49 -10.40 -4.07
C ASN A 65 21.75 -9.32 -3.00
N ALA A 66 20.89 -8.30 -2.89
CA ALA A 66 21.03 -7.29 -1.84
C ALA A 66 20.88 -7.88 -0.44
N VAL A 67 20.18 -9.02 -0.29
CA VAL A 67 20.11 -9.75 0.99
C VAL A 67 21.50 -10.14 1.53
N SER A 68 22.48 -10.37 0.65
CA SER A 68 23.87 -10.71 1.08
C SER A 68 24.57 -9.58 1.82
N GLN A 69 24.08 -8.34 1.71
CA GLN A 69 24.62 -7.19 2.44
C GLN A 69 24.29 -7.24 3.94
N TYR A 70 23.30 -8.04 4.34
CA TYR A 70 22.99 -8.26 5.75
C TYR A 70 23.87 -9.38 6.33
N PHE A 71 24.15 -9.29 7.63
CA PHE A 71 24.77 -10.36 8.40
C PHE A 71 23.74 -11.42 8.79
N SER A 72 24.22 -12.64 9.07
CA SER A 72 23.41 -13.69 9.66
C SER A 72 22.96 -13.30 11.09
N PRO A 73 21.73 -13.63 11.51
CA PRO A 73 20.73 -14.48 10.86
C PRO A 73 19.81 -13.76 9.87
N LEU A 74 19.93 -12.43 9.73
CA LEU A 74 18.97 -11.63 8.97
C LEU A 74 19.03 -11.91 7.47
N ARG A 75 20.24 -12.22 6.95
CA ARG A 75 20.40 -12.66 5.57
C ARG A 75 19.55 -13.89 5.26
N GLU A 76 19.62 -14.90 6.11
CA GLU A 76 18.87 -16.14 5.93
C GLU A 76 17.36 -15.89 6.15
N GLU A 77 17.01 -15.14 7.19
CA GLU A 77 15.61 -14.85 7.52
C GLU A 77 14.89 -14.09 6.39
N LEU A 78 15.52 -13.03 5.85
CA LEU A 78 14.96 -12.25 4.75
C LEU A 78 15.07 -12.96 3.41
N GLY A 79 16.07 -13.83 3.23
CA GLY A 79 16.36 -14.55 1.99
C GLY A 79 15.46 -15.77 1.74
N ASP A 80 14.84 -16.35 2.77
CA ASP A 80 13.83 -17.40 2.63
C ASP A 80 12.41 -16.82 2.75
N VAL A 81 11.62 -16.99 1.68
CA VAL A 81 10.23 -16.52 1.59
C VAL A 81 9.33 -17.04 2.73
N LYS A 82 9.66 -18.22 3.29
CA LYS A 82 8.90 -18.84 4.38
C LYS A 82 9.17 -18.18 5.73
N THR A 83 10.41 -17.72 5.94
CA THR A 83 10.83 -17.09 7.21
C THR A 83 10.68 -15.58 7.18
N CYS A 84 10.81 -14.97 6.00
CA CYS A 84 10.75 -13.52 5.83
C CYS A 84 9.49 -12.93 6.48
N PRO A 85 9.61 -11.92 7.36
CA PRO A 85 8.46 -11.23 7.91
C PRO A 85 7.60 -10.64 6.80
N GLU A 86 6.28 -10.89 6.81
CA GLU A 86 5.39 -10.48 5.72
C GLU A 86 5.39 -8.98 5.44
N LYS A 87 5.66 -8.15 6.47
CA LYS A 87 5.82 -6.69 6.33
C LYS A 87 7.03 -6.27 5.46
N PHE A 88 7.93 -7.19 5.15
CA PHE A 88 9.10 -7.00 4.30
C PHE A 88 9.08 -7.91 3.06
N LEU A 89 8.00 -8.66 2.83
CA LEU A 89 7.98 -9.71 1.81
C LEU A 89 8.34 -9.17 0.43
N LEU A 90 7.65 -8.13 -0.02
CA LEU A 90 7.88 -7.54 -1.36
C LEU A 90 9.17 -6.71 -1.46
N TRP A 91 9.84 -6.44 -0.33
CA TRP A 91 11.19 -5.89 -0.37
C TRP A 91 12.22 -6.94 -0.81
N PHE A 92 12.01 -8.22 -0.55
CA PHE A 92 13.02 -9.25 -0.81
C PHE A 92 12.61 -10.29 -1.85
N HIS A 93 11.30 -10.44 -2.09
CA HIS A 93 10.76 -11.51 -2.91
C HIS A 93 9.82 -10.96 -3.97
N HIS A 94 9.95 -11.49 -5.19
CA HIS A 94 8.87 -11.48 -6.17
C HIS A 94 8.03 -12.74 -5.94
N VAL A 95 6.77 -12.56 -5.54
CA VAL A 95 5.87 -13.66 -5.15
C VAL A 95 4.68 -13.78 -6.10
N PRO A 96 4.20 -15.00 -6.37
CA PRO A 96 3.02 -15.18 -7.19
C PRO A 96 1.76 -14.72 -6.45
N TRP A 97 0.76 -14.25 -7.20
CA TRP A 97 -0.51 -13.75 -6.64
C TRP A 97 -1.25 -14.78 -5.76
N ASN A 98 -1.05 -16.07 -6.05
CA ASN A 98 -1.64 -17.20 -5.33
C ASN A 98 -0.76 -17.73 -4.17
N TYR A 99 0.37 -17.08 -3.87
CA TYR A 99 1.24 -17.46 -2.75
C TYR A 99 0.44 -17.50 -1.44
N LYS A 100 0.65 -18.53 -0.63
CA LYS A 100 -0.08 -18.71 0.62
C LYS A 100 0.61 -17.96 1.75
N MET A 101 -0.05 -16.92 2.22
CA MET A 101 0.37 -16.10 3.35
C MET A 101 0.20 -16.86 4.67
N LYS A 102 0.80 -16.37 5.76
CA LYS A 102 0.70 -16.96 7.11
C LYS A 102 -0.74 -17.00 7.63
N SER A 103 -1.60 -16.13 7.10
CA SER A 103 -3.05 -16.14 7.34
C SER A 103 -3.79 -17.30 6.66
N GLY A 104 -3.16 -18.01 5.73
CA GLY A 104 -3.77 -19.02 4.86
C GLY A 104 -4.41 -18.46 3.58
N ARG A 105 -4.55 -17.13 3.48
CA ARG A 105 -5.05 -16.44 2.27
C ARG A 105 -4.02 -16.48 1.14
N GLN A 106 -4.51 -16.29 -0.08
CA GLN A 106 -3.64 -16.00 -1.21
C GLN A 106 -3.06 -14.57 -1.04
N PHE A 107 -1.89 -14.30 -1.61
CA PHE A 107 -1.25 -12.99 -1.53
C PHE A 107 -2.18 -11.86 -2.01
N TRP A 108 -2.89 -12.08 -3.11
CA TRP A 108 -3.86 -11.10 -3.63
C TRP A 108 -4.93 -10.74 -2.59
N ASP A 109 -5.56 -11.74 -1.97
CA ASP A 109 -6.59 -11.51 -0.95
C ASP A 109 -5.99 -10.80 0.27
N GLU A 110 -4.79 -11.22 0.72
CA GLU A 110 -4.09 -10.56 1.83
C GLU A 110 -3.83 -9.08 1.55
N LEU A 111 -3.41 -8.75 0.33
CA LEU A 111 -3.21 -7.37 -0.10
C LEU A 111 -4.52 -6.58 -0.03
N CYS A 112 -5.62 -7.13 -0.55
CA CYS A 112 -6.94 -6.50 -0.46
C CYS A 112 -7.37 -6.24 0.98
N TYR A 113 -7.25 -7.24 1.86
CA TYR A 113 -7.62 -7.09 3.26
C TYR A 113 -6.73 -6.09 4.01
N LYS A 114 -5.44 -5.97 3.65
CA LYS A 114 -4.54 -4.98 4.25
C LYS A 114 -4.95 -3.55 3.90
N TYR A 115 -5.23 -3.28 2.63
CA TYR A 115 -5.73 -1.97 2.23
C TYR A 115 -7.08 -1.65 2.90
N ASP A 116 -8.01 -2.60 2.93
CA ASP A 116 -9.31 -2.37 3.58
C ASP A 116 -9.17 -2.18 5.10
N SER A 117 -8.33 -2.97 5.78
CA SER A 117 -8.10 -2.81 7.22
C SER A 117 -7.54 -1.43 7.58
N GLY A 118 -6.68 -0.87 6.72
CA GLY A 118 -6.21 0.51 6.85
C GLY A 118 -7.37 1.51 6.80
N VAL A 119 -8.28 1.39 5.84
CA VAL A 119 -9.49 2.24 5.73
C VAL A 119 -10.37 2.12 6.97
N GLN A 120 -10.72 0.88 7.38
CA GLN A 120 -11.58 0.66 8.54
C GLN A 120 -10.95 1.25 9.81
N GLN A 121 -9.64 1.11 9.96
CA GLN A 121 -8.95 1.60 11.15
C GLN A 121 -8.93 3.13 11.23
N VAL A 122 -8.86 3.86 10.10
CA VAL A 122 -9.04 5.32 10.09
C VAL A 122 -10.47 5.70 10.47
N ARG A 123 -11.49 4.97 9.98
CA ARG A 123 -12.90 5.19 10.38
C ARG A 123 -13.10 4.98 11.89
N GLU A 124 -12.42 4.01 12.49
CA GLU A 124 -12.41 3.82 13.95
C GLU A 124 -11.71 4.97 14.70
N TYR A 125 -10.70 5.62 14.10
CA TYR A 125 -10.10 6.82 14.69
C TYR A 125 -11.07 7.99 14.75
N GLN A 126 -11.91 8.17 13.72
CA GLN A 126 -12.97 9.18 13.76
C GLN A 126 -13.90 8.94 14.95
N LYS A 127 -14.41 7.71 15.11
CA LYS A 127 -15.29 7.34 16.25
C LYS A 127 -14.60 7.52 17.60
N THR A 128 -13.31 7.17 17.68
CA THR A 128 -12.52 7.33 18.90
C THR A 128 -12.34 8.81 19.26
N TRP A 129 -12.06 9.65 18.26
CA TRP A 129 -11.93 11.09 18.45
C TRP A 129 -13.24 11.75 18.83
N ASP A 130 -14.35 11.35 18.21
CA ASP A 130 -15.69 11.90 18.52
C ASP A 130 -16.07 11.69 20.00
N LYS A 131 -15.69 10.54 20.58
CA LYS A 131 -15.87 10.26 22.02
C LYS A 131 -15.03 11.16 22.93
N ALA A 132 -14.01 11.83 22.40
CA ALA A 132 -13.13 12.72 23.15
C ALA A 132 -13.67 14.15 23.30
N VAL A 133 -14.83 14.48 22.72
CA VAL A 133 -15.40 15.85 22.67
C VAL A 133 -15.51 16.52 24.05
N GLN A 134 -15.75 15.75 25.11
CA GLN A 134 -15.88 16.28 26.48
C GLN A 134 -14.53 16.62 27.13
N TYR A 135 -13.41 16.18 26.55
CA TYR A 135 -12.08 16.27 27.15
C TYR A 135 -11.12 17.21 26.40
N VAL A 136 -11.56 17.81 25.29
CA VAL A 136 -10.74 18.65 24.40
C VAL A 136 -11.50 19.95 24.11
N ASP A 137 -10.81 21.08 24.00
CA ASP A 137 -11.47 22.32 23.58
C ASP A 137 -11.98 22.23 22.14
N GLU A 138 -13.05 22.99 21.88
CA GLU A 138 -13.79 22.98 20.61
C GLU A 138 -12.90 23.21 19.38
N LYS A 139 -11.94 24.14 19.47
CA LYS A 139 -11.08 24.49 18.33
C LYS A 139 -10.19 23.33 17.93
N ARG A 140 -9.50 22.69 18.89
CA ARG A 140 -8.65 21.52 18.61
C ARG A 140 -9.49 20.30 18.23
N PHE A 141 -10.63 20.10 18.90
CA PHE A 141 -11.57 19.02 18.57
C PHE A 141 -12.00 19.08 17.10
N GLY A 142 -12.55 20.23 16.66
CA GLY A 142 -13.01 20.41 15.28
C GLY A 142 -11.88 20.33 14.25
N HIS A 143 -10.69 20.86 14.57
CA HIS A 143 -9.55 20.76 13.67
C HIS A 143 -9.13 19.32 13.40
N VAL A 144 -8.94 18.52 14.46
CA VAL A 144 -8.52 17.11 14.33
C VAL A 144 -9.63 16.27 13.70
N GLN A 145 -10.91 16.51 14.05
CA GLN A 145 -12.04 15.83 13.43
C GLN A 145 -12.07 16.04 11.91
N SER A 146 -11.86 17.29 11.47
CA SER A 146 -11.76 17.63 10.04
C SER A 146 -10.59 16.92 9.35
N ARG A 147 -9.42 16.86 9.99
CA ARG A 147 -8.25 16.13 9.46
C ARG A 147 -8.49 14.62 9.36
N LEU A 148 -9.15 14.01 10.34
CA LEU A 148 -9.49 12.58 10.29
C LEU A 148 -10.52 12.27 9.20
N LYS A 149 -11.43 13.21 8.88
CA LYS A 149 -12.32 13.09 7.72
C LYS A 149 -11.56 13.06 6.40
N ILE A 150 -10.59 13.96 6.23
CA ILE A 150 -9.70 13.97 5.06
C ILE A 150 -8.92 12.66 4.98
N GLN A 151 -8.32 12.23 6.09
CA GLN A 151 -7.56 10.96 6.12
C GLN A 151 -8.42 9.75 5.74
N ALA A 152 -9.68 9.68 6.18
CA ALA A 152 -10.57 8.59 5.82
C ALA A 152 -10.88 8.55 4.32
N GLN A 153 -11.06 9.73 3.71
CA GLN A 153 -11.28 9.85 2.26
C GLN A 153 -10.00 9.50 1.48
N ASP A 154 -8.85 9.99 1.92
CA ASP A 154 -7.56 9.67 1.30
C ASP A 154 -7.22 8.18 1.42
N ALA A 155 -7.57 7.52 2.54
CA ALA A 155 -7.36 6.08 2.71
C ALA A 155 -8.18 5.26 1.70
N VAL A 156 -9.43 5.67 1.40
CA VAL A 156 -10.24 5.06 0.34
C VAL A 156 -9.61 5.30 -1.04
N TRP A 157 -9.16 6.53 -1.31
CA TRP A 157 -8.46 6.85 -2.56
C TRP A 157 -7.23 5.96 -2.77
N TRP A 158 -6.39 5.79 -1.73
CA TRP A 158 -5.24 4.90 -1.76
C TRP A 158 -5.62 3.42 -1.99
N LYS A 159 -6.61 2.90 -1.26
CA LYS A 159 -7.11 1.53 -1.45
C LYS A 159 -7.54 1.30 -2.89
N ASP A 160 -8.44 2.14 -3.39
CA ASP A 160 -9.05 1.95 -4.70
C ASP A 160 -8.01 2.07 -5.82
N ALA A 161 -7.16 3.09 -5.76
CA ALA A 161 -6.07 3.27 -6.72
C ALA A 161 -5.14 2.05 -6.79
N CYS A 162 -4.69 1.54 -5.65
CA CYS A 162 -3.75 0.43 -5.62
C CYS A 162 -4.41 -0.88 -6.02
N LEU A 163 -5.60 -1.19 -5.49
CA LEU A 163 -6.29 -2.44 -5.81
C LEU A 163 -6.74 -2.50 -7.27
N LEU A 164 -7.31 -1.42 -7.82
CA LEU A 164 -7.70 -1.39 -9.22
C LEU A 164 -6.49 -1.52 -10.14
N TYR A 165 -5.39 -0.82 -9.83
CA TYR A 165 -4.15 -0.91 -10.61
C TYR A 165 -3.57 -2.33 -10.58
N PHE A 166 -3.37 -2.92 -9.40
CA PHE A 166 -2.78 -4.26 -9.30
C PHE A 166 -3.72 -5.36 -9.82
N GLN A 167 -5.04 -5.15 -9.78
CA GLN A 167 -6.02 -6.04 -10.41
C GLN A 167 -5.81 -6.16 -11.93
N THR A 168 -5.28 -5.12 -12.59
CA THR A 168 -4.95 -5.20 -14.02
C THR A 168 -3.88 -6.26 -14.32
N PHE A 169 -3.05 -6.62 -13.34
CA PHE A 169 -2.02 -7.66 -13.45
C PHE A 169 -2.50 -8.99 -12.90
N SER A 170 -3.05 -9.00 -11.67
CA SER A 170 -3.47 -10.24 -11.01
C SER A 170 -4.65 -10.91 -11.71
N LYS A 171 -5.54 -10.12 -12.35
CA LYS A 171 -6.83 -10.55 -12.92
C LYS A 171 -7.72 -11.28 -11.91
N LEU A 172 -7.48 -11.11 -10.62
CA LEU A 172 -8.25 -11.71 -9.54
C LEU A 172 -9.30 -10.71 -9.02
N PRO A 173 -10.52 -11.17 -8.68
CA PRO A 173 -11.53 -10.30 -8.11
C PRO A 173 -11.13 -9.84 -6.71
N VAL A 174 -11.55 -8.64 -6.31
CA VAL A 174 -11.49 -8.22 -4.90
C VAL A 174 -12.48 -9.11 -4.11
N PRO A 175 -12.11 -9.61 -2.91
CA PRO A 175 -13.03 -10.38 -2.05
C PRO A 175 -14.39 -9.70 -1.86
N TYR A 176 -15.47 -10.49 -1.88
CA TYR A 176 -16.85 -9.96 -1.93
C TYR A 176 -17.29 -9.22 -0.67
N ASP A 177 -16.64 -9.51 0.45
CA ASP A 177 -16.87 -8.95 1.78
C ASP A 177 -16.13 -7.62 2.01
N ILE A 178 -15.25 -7.22 1.08
CA ILE A 178 -14.61 -5.91 1.07
C ILE A 178 -15.47 -4.91 0.31
N GLU A 179 -15.60 -3.70 0.84
CA GLU A 179 -16.27 -2.58 0.17
C GLU A 179 -15.63 -2.37 -1.23
N ARG A 180 -16.45 -2.50 -2.28
CA ARG A 180 -16.01 -2.35 -3.66
C ARG A 180 -15.40 -0.97 -3.90
N PRO A 181 -14.43 -0.86 -4.83
CA PRO A 181 -13.95 0.45 -5.26
C PRO A 181 -15.11 1.34 -5.70
N VAL A 182 -15.08 2.59 -5.27
CA VAL A 182 -16.06 3.63 -5.63
C VAL A 182 -15.52 4.55 -6.73
N HIS A 183 -14.24 4.44 -7.04
CA HIS A 183 -13.55 5.13 -8.13
C HIS A 183 -13.32 4.20 -9.32
N GLU A 184 -13.18 4.80 -10.51
CA GLU A 184 -12.71 4.09 -11.71
C GLU A 184 -11.22 4.34 -11.94
N LEU A 185 -10.48 3.31 -12.37
CA LEU A 185 -9.02 3.41 -12.54
C LEU A 185 -8.62 4.50 -13.54
N ASP A 186 -9.35 4.62 -14.65
CA ASP A 186 -9.05 5.60 -15.69
C ASP A 186 -9.18 7.05 -15.17
N GLU A 187 -10.16 7.32 -14.29
CA GLU A 187 -10.35 8.63 -13.67
C GLU A 187 -9.22 8.95 -12.69
N LEU A 188 -8.80 7.97 -11.89
CA LEU A 188 -7.66 8.09 -10.98
C LEU A 188 -6.36 8.37 -11.74
N MET A 189 -6.13 7.68 -12.86
CA MET A 189 -4.95 7.90 -13.71
C MET A 189 -4.97 9.25 -14.42
N GLN A 190 -6.15 9.78 -14.79
CA GLN A 190 -6.28 11.09 -15.43
C GLN A 190 -6.09 12.23 -14.44
N SER A 191 -6.71 12.17 -13.26
CA SER A 191 -6.56 13.21 -12.22
C SER A 191 -5.10 13.39 -11.77
N GLY A 192 -4.31 12.31 -11.72
CA GLY A 192 -2.87 12.38 -11.46
C GLY A 192 -2.09 13.16 -12.53
N LYS A 193 -2.51 13.12 -13.80
CA LYS A 193 -1.86 13.89 -14.89
C LYS A 193 -2.16 15.38 -14.79
N GLU A 194 -3.37 15.75 -14.38
CA GLU A 194 -3.77 17.17 -14.24
C GLU A 194 -3.05 17.87 -13.08
N GLN A 195 -2.74 17.15 -12.00
CA GLN A 195 -1.96 17.66 -10.88
C GLN A 195 -0.47 17.89 -11.22
N LYS A 196 0.07 17.20 -12.23
CA LYS A 196 1.45 17.37 -12.70
C LYS A 196 1.66 18.57 -13.62
N ASN A 197 0.58 19.09 -14.21
CA ASN A 197 0.62 20.22 -15.15
C ASN A 197 0.34 21.58 -14.48
N LYS A 198 0.30 21.61 -13.14
CA LYS A 198 0.24 22.84 -12.32
C LYS A 198 1.56 23.03 -11.58
#